data_AF-A0A961V7P5-F1
#
_entry.id   AF-A0A961V7P5-F1
#
_cell.length_a   1.000
_cell.length_b   1.000
_cell.length_c   1.000
_cell.angle_alpha   90.00
_cell.angle_beta   90.00
_cell.angle_gamma   90.00
#
_symmetry.space_group_name_H-M   'P 1'
#
loop_
_entity.id
_entity.type
_entity.pdbx_description
1 polymer ?
#
loop_
_entity_poly.entity_id
_entity_poly.type
_entity_poly.pdbx_seq_one_letter_code
_entity_poly.pdbx_strand_id
1 'polypeptide(L)'
;MIALLWLLGTAFLAVIIHIGAVLAIPTLASDTAWQKLYARLEPGKAEILPPVKPGQQVLDQMDPSMIVAVCRYDLAEGPLQLTLPKVAGYWSLSFVTPDKTTIYSVNDRTAGQPEAGIYAVSAQEAKRFYAELPDGEALPLVVEASADQGVAVYRLLADTASLASVYRGLASEFACTGSE
;
A
#
# COMPACT_ATOMS: atom_id res chain seq x y z
N MET A 1 36.48 42.44 -8.29
CA MET A 1 36.15 41.99 -6.92
C MET A 1 34.65 41.97 -6.68
N ILE A 2 33.94 43.10 -6.81
CA ILE A 2 32.48 43.17 -6.60
C ILE A 2 31.70 42.20 -7.51
N ALA A 3 32.01 42.15 -8.81
CA ALA A 3 31.36 41.22 -9.74
C ALA A 3 31.54 39.73 -9.36
N LEU A 4 32.69 39.35 -8.81
CA LEU A 4 32.95 37.99 -8.36
C LEU A 4 32.11 37.64 -7.12
N LEU A 5 31.94 38.59 -6.19
CA LEU A 5 31.08 38.41 -5.02
C LEU A 5 29.61 38.25 -5.42
N TRP A 6 29.14 39.03 -6.39
CA TRP A 6 27.77 38.86 -6.93
C TRP A 6 27.58 37.50 -7.59
N LEU A 7 28.53 37.05 -8.42
CA LEU A 7 28.46 35.73 -9.06
C LEU A 7 28.42 34.59 -8.03
N LEU A 8 29.28 34.64 -7.01
CA LEU A 8 29.30 33.65 -5.93
C LEU A 8 28.00 33.70 -5.11
N GLY A 9 27.50 34.88 -4.79
CA GLY A 9 26.24 35.06 -4.07
C GLY A 9 25.05 34.49 -4.83
N THR A 10 24.94 34.78 -6.13
CA THR A 10 23.89 34.22 -6.99
C THR A 10 24.01 32.71 -7.11
N ALA A 11 25.21 32.17 -7.30
CA ALA A 11 25.41 30.72 -7.38
C ALA A 11 25.00 30.03 -6.06
N PHE A 12 25.39 30.59 -4.92
CA PHE A 12 25.03 30.05 -3.61
C PHE A 12 23.53 30.09 -3.37
N LEU A 13 22.87 31.20 -3.69
CA LEU A 13 21.41 31.32 -3.59
C LEU A 13 20.69 30.33 -4.50
N ALA A 14 21.17 30.16 -5.74
CA ALA A 14 20.62 29.20 -6.68
C ALA A 14 20.72 27.76 -6.16
N VAL A 15 21.84 27.38 -5.54
CA VAL A 15 22.03 26.06 -4.91
C VAL A 15 21.04 25.86 -3.75
N ILE A 16 20.87 26.86 -2.87
CA ILE A 16 19.92 26.78 -1.77
C ILE A 16 18.49 26.60 -2.29
N ILE A 17 18.07 27.42 -3.25
CA ILE A 17 16.72 27.33 -3.84
C ILE A 17 16.53 25.98 -4.53
N HIS A 18 17.53 25.48 -5.25
CA HIS A 18 17.46 24.19 -5.93
C HIS A 18 17.29 23.04 -4.93
N ILE A 19 18.14 22.98 -3.90
CA ILE A 19 18.04 21.95 -2.85
C ILE A 19 16.69 22.04 -2.14
N GLY A 20 16.27 23.24 -1.75
CA GLY A 20 14.99 23.47 -1.09
C GLY A 20 13.81 23.02 -1.95
N ALA A 21 13.82 23.34 -3.26
CA ALA A 21 12.78 22.92 -4.18
C ALA A 21 12.75 21.39 -4.35
N VAL A 22 13.90 20.75 -4.59
CA VAL A 22 13.99 19.29 -4.76
C VAL A 22 13.47 18.54 -3.52
N LEU A 23 13.80 19.02 -2.32
CA LEU A 23 13.33 18.43 -1.07
C LEU A 23 11.86 18.76 -0.75
N ALA A 24 11.32 19.87 -1.25
CA ALA A 24 9.92 20.26 -1.03
C ALA A 24 8.94 19.57 -2.00
N ILE A 25 9.40 19.13 -3.18
CA ILE A 25 8.54 18.47 -4.18
C ILE A 25 7.71 17.31 -3.59
N PRO A 26 8.27 16.35 -2.82
CA PRO A 26 7.51 15.19 -2.32
C PRO A 26 6.36 15.55 -1.36
N THR A 27 6.49 16.66 -0.61
CA THR A 27 5.48 17.10 0.36
C THR A 27 4.43 18.01 -0.27
N LEU A 28 4.82 18.78 -1.30
CA LEU A 28 3.93 19.71 -2.01
C LEU A 28 3.18 19.08 -3.18
N ALA A 29 3.58 17.88 -3.63
CA ALA A 29 2.86 17.16 -4.68
C ALA A 29 1.41 16.88 -4.27
N SER A 30 0.47 17.45 -5.03
CA SER A 30 -0.98 17.33 -4.80
C SER A 30 -1.65 16.19 -5.57
N ASP A 31 -0.89 15.49 -6.42
CA ASP A 31 -1.37 14.39 -7.24
C ASP A 31 -0.65 13.09 -6.84
N THR A 32 -0.95 12.61 -5.62
CA THR A 32 -0.31 11.41 -5.08
C THR A 32 -1.15 10.17 -5.33
N ALA A 33 -0.48 9.00 -5.42
CA ALA A 33 -1.15 7.71 -5.47
C ALA A 33 -2.14 7.53 -4.31
N TRP A 34 -1.77 8.01 -3.12
CA TRP A 34 -2.65 8.03 -1.95
C TRP A 34 -3.97 8.77 -2.23
N GLN A 35 -3.92 10.02 -2.72
CA GLN A 35 -5.12 10.81 -3.01
C GLN A 35 -5.99 10.17 -4.10
N LYS A 36 -5.38 9.61 -5.15
CA LYS A 36 -6.09 8.89 -6.22
C LYS A 36 -6.85 7.67 -5.69
N LEU A 37 -6.23 6.88 -4.81
CA LEU A 37 -6.86 5.70 -4.21
C LEU A 37 -7.91 6.09 -3.16
N TYR A 38 -7.61 7.03 -2.27
CA TYR A 38 -8.51 7.40 -1.19
C TYR A 38 -9.81 8.04 -1.71
N ALA A 39 -9.74 8.82 -2.79
CA ALA A 39 -10.92 9.39 -3.44
C ALA A 39 -11.76 8.34 -4.22
N ARG A 40 -11.15 7.21 -4.59
CA ARG A 40 -11.80 6.13 -5.35
C ARG A 40 -12.43 5.07 -4.45
N LEU A 41 -11.77 4.73 -3.35
CA LEU A 41 -12.09 3.57 -2.54
C LEU A 41 -13.00 3.93 -1.37
N GLU A 42 -14.02 3.10 -1.18
CA GLU A 42 -14.81 3.07 0.04
C GLU A 42 -14.09 2.21 1.10
N PRO A 43 -14.10 2.60 2.39
CA PRO A 43 -13.55 1.78 3.47
C PRO A 43 -14.17 0.38 3.49
N GLY A 44 -13.35 -0.65 3.76
CA GLY A 44 -13.81 -2.03 3.89
C GLY A 44 -14.30 -2.66 2.57
N LYS A 45 -13.97 -2.06 1.43
CA LYS A 45 -14.25 -2.65 0.11
C LYS A 45 -12.96 -2.78 -0.69
N ALA A 46 -12.65 -4.01 -1.06
CA ALA A 46 -11.57 -4.32 -1.97
C ALA A 46 -11.98 -4.02 -3.42
N GLU A 47 -11.06 -3.46 -4.18
CA GLU A 47 -11.23 -3.18 -5.61
C GLU A 47 -9.98 -3.62 -6.39
N ILE A 48 -10.18 -4.28 -7.53
CA ILE A 48 -9.09 -4.55 -8.47
C ILE A 48 -8.91 -3.34 -9.38
N LEU A 49 -7.68 -2.84 -9.49
CA LEU A 49 -7.37 -1.77 -10.41
C LEU A 49 -7.47 -2.25 -11.88
N PRO A 50 -7.99 -1.40 -12.78
CA PRO A 50 -8.14 -1.73 -14.18
C PRO A 50 -6.77 -2.02 -14.84
N PRO A 51 -6.76 -2.73 -15.98
CA PRO A 51 -5.53 -2.96 -16.72
C PRO A 51 -4.80 -1.67 -17.06
N VAL A 52 -3.48 -1.73 -16.91
CA VAL A 52 -2.59 -0.64 -17.30
C VAL A 52 -2.71 -0.42 -18.80
N LYS A 53 -3.23 0.76 -19.19
CA LYS A 53 -3.26 1.23 -20.57
C LYS A 53 -2.51 2.56 -20.66
N PRO A 54 -1.74 2.82 -21.72
CA PRO A 54 -1.08 4.11 -21.92
C PRO A 54 -2.06 5.27 -21.75
N GLY A 55 -1.76 6.20 -20.84
CA GLY A 55 -2.59 7.39 -20.57
C GLY A 55 -3.90 7.16 -19.80
N GLN A 56 -4.21 5.93 -19.36
CA GLN A 56 -5.43 5.62 -18.59
C GLN A 56 -5.13 4.84 -17.29
N GLN A 57 -3.92 4.99 -16.78
CA GLN A 57 -3.50 4.31 -15.55
C GLN A 57 -4.11 5.02 -14.34
N VAL A 58 -4.55 4.25 -13.34
CA VAL A 58 -5.08 4.82 -12.09
C VAL A 58 -3.95 5.44 -11.28
N LEU A 59 -2.82 4.75 -11.23
CA LEU A 59 -1.59 5.22 -10.60
C LEU A 59 -0.55 5.43 -11.69
N ASP A 60 0.30 6.42 -11.50
CA ASP A 60 1.40 6.65 -12.42
C ASP A 60 2.44 5.53 -12.29
N GLN A 61 3.05 5.14 -13.40
CA GLN A 61 4.11 4.12 -13.45
C GLN A 61 3.68 2.73 -12.95
N MET A 62 2.42 2.35 -13.15
CA MET A 62 2.02 0.96 -12.89
C MET A 62 2.70 0.01 -13.87
N ASP A 63 3.19 -1.11 -13.36
CA ASP A 63 3.71 -2.21 -14.18
C ASP A 63 2.55 -2.98 -14.83
N PRO A 64 2.47 -3.09 -16.17
CA PRO A 64 1.42 -3.85 -16.85
C PRO A 64 1.37 -5.34 -16.51
N SER A 65 2.48 -5.92 -16.04
CA SER A 65 2.56 -7.31 -15.59
C SER A 65 2.00 -7.53 -14.18
N MET A 66 1.81 -6.44 -13.41
CA MET A 66 1.25 -6.49 -12.06
C MET A 66 -0.27 -6.31 -12.10
N ILE A 67 -0.99 -7.28 -11.53
CA ILE A 67 -2.38 -7.11 -11.15
C ILE A 67 -2.38 -6.53 -9.73
N VAL A 68 -3.09 -5.42 -9.54
CA VAL A 68 -3.13 -4.71 -8.27
C VAL A 68 -4.57 -4.69 -7.77
N ALA A 69 -4.79 -5.20 -6.56
CA ALA A 69 -6.03 -5.01 -5.82
C ALA A 69 -5.74 -4.17 -4.58
N VAL A 70 -6.68 -3.32 -4.22
CA VAL A 70 -6.52 -2.33 -3.15
C VAL A 70 -7.73 -2.38 -2.24
N CYS A 71 -7.51 -2.17 -0.95
CA CYS A 71 -8.57 -1.99 0.01
C CYS A 71 -8.22 -0.81 0.91
N ARG A 72 -9.12 0.17 1.01
CA ARG A 72 -9.00 1.21 2.03
C ARG A 72 -9.47 0.64 3.36
N TYR A 73 -8.65 0.79 4.39
CA TYR A 73 -8.99 0.37 5.73
C TYR A 73 -9.21 1.57 6.65
N ASP A 74 -10.07 1.36 7.64
CA ASP A 74 -10.29 2.24 8.79
C ASP A 74 -10.43 1.35 10.02
N LEU A 75 -9.49 1.49 10.96
CA LEU A 75 -9.38 0.69 12.17
C LEU A 75 -10.03 1.38 13.38
N ALA A 76 -10.72 2.51 13.17
CA ALA A 76 -11.38 3.23 14.25
C ALA A 76 -12.51 2.41 14.91
N GLU A 77 -13.13 1.50 14.15
CA GLU A 77 -14.23 0.64 14.62
C GLU A 77 -13.78 -0.77 15.04
N GLY A 78 -12.49 -1.10 14.83
CA GLY A 78 -11.91 -2.38 15.23
C GLY A 78 -10.94 -2.97 14.21
N PRO A 79 -10.50 -4.23 14.42
CA PRO A 79 -9.59 -4.90 13.50
C PRO A 79 -10.18 -5.11 12.10
N LEU A 80 -9.30 -5.16 11.11
CA LEU A 80 -9.64 -5.51 9.74
C LEU A 80 -9.08 -6.89 9.42
N GLN A 81 -9.93 -7.81 8.98
CA GLN A 81 -9.49 -9.08 8.41
C GLN A 81 -9.25 -8.93 6.90
N LEU A 82 -8.14 -9.47 6.42
CA LEU A 82 -7.80 -9.53 5.00
C LEU A 82 -7.78 -10.98 4.52
N THR A 83 -8.47 -11.24 3.42
CA THR A 83 -8.52 -12.53 2.75
C THR A 83 -7.77 -12.41 1.43
N LEU A 84 -6.72 -13.21 1.26
CA LEU A 84 -5.93 -13.26 0.02
C LEU A 84 -6.22 -14.57 -0.73
N PRO A 85 -6.37 -14.54 -2.06
CA PRO A 85 -6.40 -15.76 -2.86
C PRO A 85 -5.06 -16.50 -2.76
N LYS A 86 -5.10 -17.84 -2.80
CA LYS A 86 -3.89 -18.63 -2.97
C LYS A 86 -3.47 -18.59 -4.45
N VAL A 87 -2.28 -18.06 -4.70
CA VAL A 87 -1.68 -18.02 -6.04
C VAL A 87 -0.33 -18.74 -6.04
N ALA A 88 0.02 -19.38 -7.15
CA ALA A 88 1.29 -20.10 -7.28
C ALA A 88 2.48 -19.18 -7.61
N GLY A 89 2.21 -18.01 -8.20
CA GLY A 89 3.22 -17.03 -8.59
C GLY A 89 3.53 -16.02 -7.48
N TYR A 90 4.37 -15.04 -7.83
CA TYR A 90 4.72 -13.97 -6.90
C TYR A 90 3.49 -13.15 -6.51
N TRP A 91 3.38 -12.91 -5.21
CA TRP A 91 2.41 -11.98 -4.64
C TRP A 91 3.04 -11.17 -3.52
N SER A 92 2.52 -9.97 -3.29
CA SER A 92 2.83 -9.17 -2.10
C SER A 92 1.61 -8.45 -1.56
N LEU A 93 1.58 -8.28 -0.24
CA LEU A 93 0.62 -7.44 0.47
C LEU A 93 1.40 -6.37 1.22
N SER A 94 1.05 -5.10 1.03
CA SER A 94 1.66 -3.98 1.72
C SER A 94 0.59 -3.08 2.33
N PHE A 95 0.88 -2.51 3.49
CA PHE A 95 0.00 -1.54 4.17
C PHE A 95 0.64 -0.16 4.07
N VAL A 96 -0.09 0.77 3.46
CA VAL A 96 0.38 2.13 3.19
C VAL A 96 -0.48 3.14 3.96
N THR A 97 0.17 4.06 4.65
CA THR A 97 -0.47 5.08 5.48
C THR A 97 -0.60 6.43 4.74
N PRO A 98 -1.39 7.40 5.28
CA PRO A 98 -1.65 8.68 4.61
C PRO A 98 -0.41 9.55 4.39
N ASP A 99 0.61 9.37 5.22
CA ASP A 99 1.93 9.99 5.10
C ASP A 99 2.80 9.37 3.98
N LYS A 100 2.24 8.43 3.19
CA LYS A 100 2.89 7.71 2.08
C LYS A 100 3.95 6.70 2.54
N THR A 101 3.92 6.30 3.82
CA THR A 101 4.83 5.30 4.37
C THR A 101 4.26 3.89 4.21
N THR A 102 5.11 2.90 3.89
CA THR A 102 4.72 1.48 3.97
C THR A 102 5.09 0.96 5.36
N ILE A 103 4.08 0.68 6.18
CA ILE A 103 4.26 0.29 7.58
C ILE A 103 4.52 -1.21 7.74
N TYR A 104 4.05 -2.01 6.78
CA TYR A 104 4.26 -3.44 6.76
C TYR A 104 4.19 -3.94 5.33
N SER A 105 5.00 -4.95 5.02
CA SER A 105 4.92 -5.65 3.74
C SER A 105 5.32 -7.10 3.88
N VAL A 106 4.58 -7.96 3.19
CA VAL A 106 4.80 -9.41 3.15
C VAL A 106 4.63 -9.93 1.73
N ASN A 107 5.28 -11.04 1.40
CA ASN A 107 5.19 -11.66 0.08
C ASN A 107 5.18 -13.18 0.15
N ASP A 108 5.04 -13.82 -1.00
CA ASP A 108 5.06 -15.28 -1.23
C ASP A 108 6.21 -16.02 -0.53
N ARG A 109 7.35 -15.36 -0.33
CA ARG A 109 8.54 -15.95 0.29
C ARG A 109 8.65 -15.70 1.78
N THR A 110 8.02 -14.65 2.31
CA THR A 110 8.17 -14.23 3.71
C THR A 110 6.93 -14.46 4.57
N ALA A 111 5.76 -14.65 3.97
CA ALA A 111 4.49 -14.74 4.71
C ALA A 111 4.36 -15.93 5.65
N GLY A 112 5.12 -17.01 5.42
CA GLY A 112 4.70 -18.33 5.90
C GLY A 112 3.38 -18.74 5.24
N GLN A 113 2.75 -19.82 5.69
CA GLN A 113 1.36 -20.11 5.32
C GLN A 113 0.45 -19.57 6.43
N PRO A 114 -0.10 -18.35 6.34
CA PRO A 114 -1.01 -17.83 7.35
C PRO A 114 -2.38 -18.51 7.16
N GLU A 115 -2.49 -19.76 7.62
CA GLU A 115 -3.73 -20.55 7.57
C GLU A 115 -4.85 -19.89 8.35
N ALA A 116 -4.52 -19.14 9.41
CA ALA A 116 -5.44 -18.38 10.24
C ALA A 116 -5.74 -16.96 9.71
N GLY A 117 -5.23 -16.59 8.54
CA GLY A 117 -5.51 -15.31 7.90
C GLY A 117 -4.59 -14.17 8.32
N ILE A 118 -4.91 -12.97 7.82
CA ILE A 118 -4.13 -11.75 8.01
C ILE A 118 -5.04 -10.68 8.61
N TYR A 119 -4.58 -10.00 9.65
CA TYR A 119 -5.34 -8.95 10.33
C TYR A 119 -4.52 -7.67 10.40
N ALA A 120 -5.17 -6.52 10.22
CA ALA A 120 -4.63 -5.24 10.61
C ALA A 120 -5.35 -4.76 11.88
N VAL A 121 -4.57 -4.30 12.86
CA VAL A 121 -5.07 -3.87 14.17
C VAL A 121 -4.49 -2.49 14.48
N SER A 122 -5.26 -1.65 15.18
CA SER A 122 -4.72 -0.41 15.71
C SER A 122 -3.68 -0.72 16.79
N ALA A 123 -2.67 0.14 16.96
CA ALA A 123 -1.66 -0.03 18.00
C ALA A 123 -2.27 -0.09 19.43
N GLN A 124 -3.43 0.53 19.62
CA GLN A 124 -4.15 0.55 20.90
C GLN A 124 -4.86 -0.79 21.18
N GLU A 125 -5.36 -1.46 20.14
CA GLU A 125 -6.13 -2.70 20.26
C GLU A 125 -5.29 -3.96 20.10
N ALA A 126 -4.06 -3.86 19.59
CA ALA A 126 -3.18 -5.00 19.34
C ALA A 126 -3.08 -5.95 20.56
N LYS A 127 -2.88 -5.41 21.77
CA LYS A 127 -2.81 -6.21 23.00
C LYS A 127 -4.11 -6.98 23.28
N ARG A 128 -5.26 -6.35 23.04
CA ARG A 128 -6.57 -6.97 23.22
C ARG A 128 -6.78 -8.06 22.18
N PHE A 129 -6.47 -7.78 20.92
CA PHE A 129 -6.56 -8.74 19.82
C PHE A 129 -5.76 -10.00 20.12
N TYR A 130 -4.49 -9.88 20.52
CA TYR A 130 -3.67 -11.06 20.89
C TYR A 130 -4.22 -11.84 22.09
N ALA A 131 -4.92 -11.20 23.02
CA ALA A 131 -5.51 -11.87 24.18
C ALA A 131 -6.80 -12.64 23.85
N GLU A 132 -7.46 -12.29 22.75
CA GLU A 132 -8.70 -12.93 22.26
C GLU A 132 -8.42 -14.05 21.24
N LEU A 133 -7.15 -14.22 20.82
CA LEU A 133 -6.77 -15.32 19.92
C LEU A 133 -6.98 -16.68 20.59
N PRO A 134 -7.54 -17.68 19.87
CA PRO A 134 -7.73 -19.03 20.40
C PRO A 134 -6.42 -19.72 20.76
N ASP A 135 -6.39 -20.41 21.91
CA ASP A 135 -5.26 -21.23 22.31
C ASP A 135 -5.14 -22.48 21.41
N GLY A 136 -3.95 -22.70 20.81
CA GLY A 136 -3.62 -23.93 20.07
C GLY A 136 -3.94 -23.93 18.58
N GLU A 137 -4.41 -22.82 18.01
CA GLU A 137 -4.60 -22.65 16.57
C GLU A 137 -3.35 -22.08 15.88
N ALA A 138 -3.33 -22.15 14.53
CA ALA A 138 -2.31 -21.46 13.75
C ALA A 138 -2.40 -19.94 14.05
N LEU A 139 -1.28 -19.30 14.33
CA LEU A 139 -1.29 -17.85 14.62
C LEU A 139 -1.55 -17.08 13.32
N PRO A 140 -2.51 -16.13 13.31
CA PRO A 140 -2.68 -15.25 12.17
C PRO A 140 -1.49 -14.31 12.03
N LEU A 141 -1.31 -13.77 10.83
CA LEU A 141 -0.39 -12.65 10.63
C LEU A 141 -1.07 -11.36 11.09
N VAL A 142 -0.56 -10.76 12.16
CA VAL A 142 -1.09 -9.52 12.72
C VAL A 142 -0.20 -8.35 12.35
N VAL A 143 -0.80 -7.32 11.74
CA VAL A 143 -0.15 -6.08 11.33
C VAL A 143 -0.60 -4.99 12.27
N GLU A 144 0.30 -4.54 13.14
CA GLU A 144 0.07 -3.39 14.01
C GLU A 144 0.24 -2.10 13.20
N ALA A 145 -0.88 -1.42 12.95
CA ALA A 145 -0.89 -0.20 12.17
C ALA A 145 -0.47 1.00 13.03
N SER A 146 0.45 1.82 12.52
CA SER A 146 0.84 3.09 13.14
C SER A 146 -0.17 4.22 12.86
N ALA A 147 -1.14 3.99 11.97
CA ALA A 147 -2.26 4.88 11.68
C ALA A 147 -3.53 4.07 11.45
N ASP A 148 -4.66 4.55 11.97
CA ASP A 148 -5.94 3.85 11.90
C ASP A 148 -6.51 3.79 10.46
N GLN A 149 -6.13 4.74 9.61
CA GLN A 149 -6.52 4.75 8.21
C GLN A 149 -5.35 4.44 7.30
N GLY A 150 -5.63 3.73 6.21
CA GLY A 150 -4.62 3.36 5.23
C GLY A 150 -5.19 2.66 4.01
N VAL A 151 -4.30 2.15 3.17
CA VAL A 151 -4.65 1.29 2.04
C VAL A 151 -3.79 0.03 2.10
N ALA A 152 -4.45 -1.12 2.13
CA ALA A 152 -3.84 -2.41 1.87
C ALA A 152 -3.73 -2.59 0.35
N VAL A 153 -2.52 -2.88 -0.13
CA VAL A 153 -2.23 -3.06 -1.56
C VAL A 153 -1.76 -4.49 -1.77
N TYR A 154 -2.58 -5.28 -2.45
CA TYR A 154 -2.26 -6.62 -2.89
C TYR A 154 -1.79 -6.62 -4.34
N ARG A 155 -0.63 -7.19 -4.60
CA ARG A 155 -0.03 -7.27 -5.94
C ARG A 155 0.20 -8.72 -6.31
N LEU A 156 -0.14 -9.06 -7.55
CA LEU A 156 0.12 -10.35 -8.18
C LEU A 156 0.93 -10.13 -9.45
N LEU A 157 1.99 -10.90 -9.65
CA LEU A 157 2.76 -10.85 -10.90
C LEU A 157 2.24 -11.89 -11.89
N ALA A 158 1.75 -11.45 -13.04
CA ALA A 158 1.53 -12.33 -14.17
C ALA A 158 2.79 -12.39 -15.04
N ASP A 159 3.60 -13.44 -14.85
CA ASP A 159 4.87 -13.65 -15.58
C ASP A 159 4.71 -13.71 -17.11
N THR A 160 3.49 -13.99 -17.59
CA THR A 160 3.15 -14.00 -19.01
C THR A 160 1.80 -13.33 -19.24
N ALA A 161 1.62 -12.73 -20.43
CA ALA A 161 0.35 -12.09 -20.80
C ALA A 161 -0.85 -13.04 -20.77
N SER A 162 -0.65 -14.34 -21.04
CA SER A 162 -1.69 -15.37 -20.98
C SER A 162 -2.21 -15.63 -19.57
N LEU A 163 -1.40 -15.39 -18.53
CA LEU A 163 -1.80 -15.58 -17.13
C LEU A 163 -2.54 -14.37 -16.56
N ALA A 164 -2.49 -13.21 -17.23
CA ALA A 164 -3.05 -11.97 -16.71
C ALA A 164 -4.56 -12.04 -16.44
N SER A 165 -5.33 -12.73 -17.29
CA SER A 165 -6.78 -12.91 -17.06
C SER A 165 -7.07 -13.83 -15.88
N VAL A 166 -6.30 -14.91 -15.73
CA VAL A 166 -6.41 -15.85 -14.61
C VAL A 166 -6.11 -15.14 -13.30
N TYR A 167 -5.01 -14.38 -13.23
CA TYR A 167 -4.58 -13.71 -12.02
C TYR A 167 -5.50 -12.53 -11.66
N ARG A 168 -6.15 -11.90 -12.65
CA ARG A 168 -7.24 -10.95 -12.40
C ARG A 168 -8.47 -11.62 -11.78
N GLY A 169 -8.82 -12.82 -12.23
CA GLY A 169 -9.88 -13.61 -11.62
C GLY A 169 -9.57 -13.89 -10.16
N LEU A 170 -8.36 -14.39 -9.87
CA LEU A 170 -7.92 -14.66 -8.50
C LEU A 170 -7.89 -13.38 -7.64
N ALA A 171 -7.36 -12.27 -8.17
CA ALA A 171 -7.36 -10.98 -7.46
C ALA A 171 -8.75 -10.50 -7.05
N SER A 172 -9.83 -10.97 -7.69
CA SER A 172 -11.20 -10.59 -7.34
C SER A 172 -11.69 -11.24 -6.05
N GLU A 173 -11.01 -12.27 -5.60
CA GLU A 173 -11.24 -12.92 -4.31
C GLU A 173 -10.53 -12.18 -3.16
N PHE A 174 -9.68 -11.19 -3.47
CA PHE A 174 -9.13 -10.32 -2.44
C PHE A 174 -10.27 -9.57 -1.75
N ALA A 175 -10.37 -9.75 -0.44
CA ALA A 175 -11.39 -9.10 0.37
C ALA A 175 -10.77 -8.51 1.64
N CYS A 176 -11.42 -7.47 2.13
CA CYS A 176 -11.14 -6.88 3.43
C CYS A 176 -12.47 -6.61 4.11
N THR A 177 -12.61 -7.03 5.36
CA THR A 177 -13.84 -6.88 6.13
C THR A 177 -13.47 -6.42 7.52
N GLY A 178 -14.23 -5.47 8.08
CA GLY A 178 -14.16 -5.22 9.51
C GLY A 178 -14.53 -6.50 10.24
N SER A 179 -13.71 -6.92 11.21
CA SER A 179 -14.09 -8.03 12.07
C SER A 179 -15.12 -7.52 13.07
N GLU A 180 -16.33 -8.10 13.04
CA GLU A 180 -17.38 -7.88 14.05
C GLU A 180 -16.93 -8.31 15.46
#